data_AF-A0A962USY6-F1
#
_entry.id   AF-A0A962USY6-F1
#
_cell.length_a   1.000
_cell.length_b   1.000
_cell.length_c   1.000
_cell.angle_alpha   90.00
_cell.angle_beta   90.00
_cell.angle_gamma   90.00
#
_symmetry.space_group_name_H-M   'P 1'
#
loop_
_entity.id
_entity.type
_entity.pdbx_description
1 polymer ?
#
loop_
_entity_poly.entity_id
_entity_poly.type
_entity_poly.pdbx_seq_one_letter_code
_entity_poly.pdbx_strand_id
1 'polypeptide(L)'
;MERIREIPYNYTSFSDREIVIRYLGDDNWRLIEELRATRRTGRSARMLFEVLGDMWVVERNPYLQDDLINNVDRRDALIQALNHRLGQFEQRLNDNQDAARLLDAARTAVDRFSNCFG
;
A
#
# COMPACT_ATOMS: atom_id res chain seq x y z
N MET A 1 20.01 20.59 -6.60
CA MET A 1 19.43 20.09 -5.34
C MET A 1 18.54 18.91 -5.68
N GLU A 2 19.15 17.73 -5.81
CA GLU A 2 18.50 16.52 -6.31
C GLU A 2 17.63 15.86 -5.22
N ARG A 3 16.35 15.65 -5.53
CA ARG A 3 15.43 14.85 -4.73
C ARG A 3 15.70 13.38 -5.00
N ILE A 4 16.31 12.70 -4.03
CA ILE A 4 16.51 11.25 -4.03
C ILE A 4 15.14 10.58 -3.86
N ARG A 5 14.75 9.69 -4.78
CA ARG A 5 13.49 8.93 -4.74
C ARG A 5 13.74 7.53 -4.15
N GLU A 6 12.79 7.03 -3.35
CA GLU A 6 12.88 5.71 -2.69
C GLU A 6 12.13 4.56 -3.41
N ILE A 7 11.41 4.83 -4.51
CA ILE A 7 10.73 3.80 -5.32
C ILE A 7 11.56 3.48 -6.58
N PRO A 8 11.97 2.21 -6.79
CA PRO A 8 12.98 1.83 -7.78
C PRO A 8 12.48 1.71 -9.24
N TYR A 9 11.20 1.98 -9.51
CA TYR A 9 10.65 1.96 -10.87
C TYR A 9 9.89 3.26 -11.18
N ASN A 10 10.38 4.02 -12.16
CA ASN A 10 9.77 5.26 -12.61
C ASN A 10 8.69 4.95 -13.67
N TYR A 11 7.51 4.50 -13.24
CA TYR A 11 6.37 4.25 -14.14
C TYR A 11 5.13 5.11 -13.87
N THR A 12 5.21 6.11 -12.98
CA THR A 12 4.02 6.86 -12.56
C THR A 12 4.33 8.32 -12.30
N SER A 13 3.65 9.21 -13.02
CA SER A 13 3.56 10.65 -12.70
C SER A 13 2.82 10.92 -11.38
N PHE A 14 2.22 9.87 -10.79
CA PHE A 14 1.49 9.93 -9.52
C PHE A 14 2.46 9.96 -8.35
N SER A 15 2.29 10.95 -7.49
CA SER A 15 2.94 11.07 -6.20
C SER A 15 2.39 10.05 -5.20
N ASP A 16 3.20 9.69 -4.20
CA ASP A 16 2.77 8.82 -3.08
C ASP A 16 1.46 9.32 -2.44
N ARG A 17 1.28 10.65 -2.41
CA ARG A 17 0.05 11.31 -1.95
C ARG A 17 -1.16 10.89 -2.78
N GLU A 18 -1.07 10.96 -4.10
CA GLU A 18 -2.21 10.64 -4.96
C GLU A 18 -2.56 9.15 -4.91
N ILE A 19 -1.57 8.28 -4.79
CA ILE A 19 -1.79 6.84 -4.59
C ILE A 19 -2.51 6.60 -3.26
N VAL A 20 -2.02 7.19 -2.16
CA VAL A 20 -2.67 7.06 -0.85
C VAL A 20 -4.10 7.58 -0.89
N ILE A 21 -4.33 8.76 -1.45
CA ILE A 21 -5.68 9.35 -1.51
C ILE A 21 -6.61 8.46 -2.33
N ARG A 22 -6.13 7.85 -3.41
CA ARG A 22 -6.93 6.94 -4.23
C ARG A 22 -7.37 5.70 -3.47
N TYR A 23 -6.47 5.08 -2.70
CA TYR A 23 -6.76 3.83 -2.00
C TYR A 23 -7.40 4.02 -0.61
N LEU A 24 -6.92 5.01 0.13
CA LEU A 24 -7.22 5.20 1.56
C LEU A 24 -8.00 6.49 1.82
N GLY A 25 -8.07 7.44 0.87
CA GLY A 25 -8.73 8.73 1.05
C GLY A 25 -7.84 9.81 1.67
N ASP A 26 -8.32 11.06 1.62
CA ASP A 26 -7.58 12.25 2.08
C ASP A 26 -7.36 12.25 3.60
N ASP A 27 -8.34 11.79 4.39
CA ASP A 27 -8.21 11.71 5.85
C ASP A 27 -7.04 10.82 6.29
N ASN A 28 -6.85 9.68 5.63
CA ASN A 28 -5.74 8.78 5.91
C ASN A 28 -4.40 9.34 5.42
N TRP A 29 -4.39 10.13 4.34
CA TRP A 29 -3.19 10.86 3.94
C TRP A 29 -2.75 11.88 5.01
N ARG A 30 -3.69 12.67 5.54
CA ARG A 30 -3.41 13.62 6.62
C ARG A 30 -2.87 12.92 7.88
N LEU A 31 -3.48 11.79 8.24
CA LEU A 31 -3.02 10.97 9.37
C LEU A 31 -1.58 10.46 9.18
N ILE A 32 -1.22 10.06 7.96
CA ILE A 32 0.15 9.67 7.62
C ILE A 32 1.12 10.85 7.75
N GLU A 33 0.73 12.06 7.33
CA GLU A 33 1.55 13.27 7.49
C GLU A 33 1.77 13.61 8.97
N GLU A 34 0.73 13.54 9.80
CA GLU A 34 0.80 13.75 11.25
C GLU A 34 1.74 12.75 11.92
N LEU A 35 1.59 11.45 11.60
CA LEU A 35 2.46 10.39 12.13
C LEU A 35 3.92 10.55 11.68
N ARG A 36 4.16 10.99 10.43
CA ARG A 36 5.52 11.26 9.94
C ARG A 36 6.17 12.41 10.68
N ALA A 37 5.42 13.44 11.05
CA ALA A 37 5.93 14.56 11.84
C ALA A 37 6.43 14.10 13.23
N THR A 38 5.89 12.99 13.76
CA THR A 38 6.25 12.46 15.09
C THR A 38 7.54 11.62 15.11
N ARG A 39 8.30 11.50 14.00
CA ARG A 39 9.62 10.82 13.84
C ARG A 39 9.75 9.34 14.31
N ARG A 40 8.79 8.77 15.03
CA ARG A 40 8.86 7.41 15.61
C ARG A 40 8.32 6.30 14.70
N THR A 41 7.58 6.62 13.64
CA THR A 41 6.77 5.65 12.86
C THR A 41 7.22 5.47 11.40
N GLY A 42 8.37 6.03 10.99
CA GLY A 42 8.82 6.04 9.59
C GLY A 42 8.89 4.65 8.92
N ARG A 43 9.13 3.58 9.70
CA ARG A 43 9.19 2.22 9.18
C ARG A 43 7.81 1.63 8.86
N SER A 44 6.80 1.90 9.68
CA SER A 44 5.43 1.42 9.45
C SER A 44 4.82 2.13 8.24
N ALA A 45 5.05 3.44 8.11
CA ALA A 45 4.61 4.20 6.93
C ALA A 45 5.21 3.62 5.63
N ARG A 46 6.50 3.26 5.62
CA ARG A 46 7.14 2.63 4.46
C ARG A 46 6.48 1.30 4.06
N MET A 47 6.18 0.43 5.02
CA MET A 47 5.48 -0.84 4.76
C MET A 47 4.11 -0.63 4.12
N LEU A 48 3.38 0.40 4.56
CA LEU A 48 2.12 0.78 3.95
C LEU A 48 2.31 1.22 2.48
N PHE A 49 3.31 2.07 2.21
CA PHE A 49 3.63 2.49 0.84
C PHE A 49 4.01 1.32 -0.07
N GLU A 50 4.72 0.32 0.44
CA GLU A 50 5.07 -0.89 -0.31
C GLU A 50 3.82 -1.69 -0.71
N VAL A 51 2.84 -1.83 0.19
CA VAL A 51 1.57 -2.51 -0.12
C VAL A 51 0.76 -1.73 -1.18
N LEU A 52 0.62 -0.42 -1.00
CA LEU A 52 -0.10 0.44 -1.94
C LEU A 52 0.59 0.49 -3.31
N GLY A 53 1.91 0.50 -3.34
CA GLY A 53 2.71 0.50 -4.55
C GLY A 53 2.54 -0.79 -5.36
N ASP A 54 2.55 -1.95 -4.70
CA ASP A 54 2.35 -3.24 -5.36
C ASP A 54 0.95 -3.34 -6.01
N MET A 55 -0.10 -2.92 -5.31
CA MET A 55 -1.46 -2.87 -5.88
C MET A 55 -1.53 -1.91 -7.08
N TRP A 56 -0.93 -0.73 -6.94
CA TRP A 56 -0.94 0.30 -7.99
C TRP A 56 -0.22 -0.15 -9.26
N VAL A 57 0.92 -0.83 -9.13
CA VAL A 57 1.67 -1.36 -10.28
C VAL A 57 0.82 -2.36 -11.07
N VAL A 58 0.06 -3.21 -10.37
CA VAL A 58 -0.84 -4.17 -11.01
C VAL A 58 -2.01 -3.47 -11.69
N GLU A 59 -2.69 -2.55 -11.00
CA GLU A 59 -3.82 -1.79 -11.59
C GLU A 59 -3.43 -0.98 -12.83
N ARG A 60 -2.18 -0.54 -12.91
CA ARG A 60 -1.68 0.30 -14.01
C ARG A 60 -1.07 -0.47 -15.16
N ASN A 61 -0.85 -1.78 -15.00
CA ASN A 61 -0.21 -2.60 -16.01
C ASN A 61 -1.18 -3.69 -16.50
N PRO A 62 -1.83 -3.48 -17.67
CA PRO A 62 -2.76 -4.45 -18.25
C PRO A 62 -2.16 -5.85 -18.43
N TYR A 63 -0.84 -5.95 -18.67
CA TYR A 63 -0.18 -7.25 -18.82
C TYR A 63 -0.06 -7.99 -17.48
N LEU A 64 0.20 -7.29 -16.38
CA LEU A 64 0.20 -7.92 -15.05
C LEU A 64 -1.23 -8.29 -14.64
N GLN A 65 -2.20 -7.43 -14.95
CA GLN A 65 -3.59 -7.71 -14.66
C GLN A 65 -4.08 -8.95 -15.43
N ASP A 66 -3.76 -9.06 -16.72
CA ASP A 66 -4.07 -10.23 -17.55
C ASP A 66 -3.35 -11.49 -17.04
N ASP A 67 -2.07 -11.40 -16.67
CA ASP A 67 -1.32 -12.53 -16.07
C ASP A 67 -1.99 -13.04 -14.78
N LEU A 68 -2.43 -12.14 -13.90
CA LEU A 68 -3.08 -12.51 -12.64
C LEU A 68 -4.52 -13.02 -12.82
N ILE A 69 -5.22 -12.56 -13.87
CA ILE A 69 -6.53 -13.13 -14.25
C ILE A 69 -6.36 -14.56 -14.78
N ASN A 70 -5.32 -14.80 -15.57
CA ASN A 70 -5.06 -16.10 -16.20
C ASN A 70 -4.30 -17.09 -15.30
N ASN A 71 -3.70 -16.62 -14.19
CA ASN A 71 -2.90 -17.45 -13.28
C ASN A 71 -3.32 -17.25 -11.82
N VAL A 72 -4.21 -18.12 -11.35
CA VAL A 72 -4.75 -18.12 -9.98
C VAL A 72 -3.64 -18.27 -8.93
N ASP A 73 -2.65 -19.14 -9.15
CA ASP A 73 -1.56 -19.35 -8.20
C ASP A 73 -0.73 -18.07 -8.00
N ARG A 74 -0.46 -17.32 -9.07
CA ARG A 74 0.25 -16.04 -8.98
C ARG A 74 -0.57 -14.96 -8.29
N ARG A 75 -1.87 -14.91 -8.58
CA ARG A 75 -2.81 -14.01 -7.90
C ARG A 75 -2.84 -14.27 -6.41
N ASP A 76 -3.00 -15.53 -6.01
CA ASP A 76 -3.10 -15.91 -4.62
C ASP A 76 -1.78 -15.65 -3.88
N ALA A 77 -0.63 -15.91 -4.54
CA ALA A 77 0.69 -15.57 -4.00
C ALA A 77 0.87 -14.05 -3.78
N LEU A 78 0.41 -13.21 -4.71
CA LEU A 78 0.43 -11.75 -4.55
C LEU A 78 -0.44 -11.32 -3.37
N ILE A 79 -1.69 -11.77 -3.31
CA ILE A 79 -2.64 -11.41 -2.24
C ILE A 79 -2.09 -11.87 -0.88
N GLN A 80 -1.52 -13.07 -0.81
CA GLN A 80 -0.89 -13.58 0.41
C GLN A 80 0.30 -12.72 0.82
N ALA A 81 1.14 -12.28 -0.13
CA ALA A 81 2.27 -11.39 0.16
C ALA A 81 1.82 -10.02 0.70
N LEU A 82 0.77 -9.42 0.13
CA LEU A 82 0.19 -8.17 0.62
C LEU A 82 -0.33 -8.33 2.06
N ASN A 83 -1.12 -9.38 2.31
CA ASN A 83 -1.65 -9.67 3.65
C ASN A 83 -0.54 -9.95 4.67
N HIS A 84 0.52 -10.67 4.26
CA HIS A 84 1.66 -10.92 5.12
C HIS A 84 2.35 -9.62 5.55
N ARG A 85 2.54 -8.66 4.63
CA ARG A 85 3.11 -7.34 4.95
C ARG A 85 2.21 -6.54 5.89
N LEU A 86 0.89 -6.58 5.70
CA LEU A 86 -0.05 -5.95 6.62
C LEU A 86 0.00 -6.59 8.02
N GLY A 87 0.19 -7.91 8.11
CA GLY A 87 0.44 -8.58 9.39
C GLY A 87 1.75 -8.14 10.06
N GLN A 88 2.81 -7.90 9.29
CA GLN A 88 4.05 -7.33 9.82
C GLN A 88 3.90 -5.87 10.29
N PHE A 89 3.01 -5.10 9.65
CA PHE A 89 2.65 -3.76 10.09
C PHE A 89 1.89 -3.81 11.42
N GLU A 90 0.91 -4.74 11.55
CA GLU A 90 0.13 -4.95 12.76
C GLU A 90 0.99 -5.20 14.00
N GLN A 91 1.99 -6.07 13.87
CA GLN A 91 2.95 -6.36 14.95
C GLN A 91 3.76 -5.14 15.42
N ARG A 92 3.78 -4.06 14.63
CA ARG A 92 4.54 -2.83 14.90
C ARG A 92 3.66 -1.65 15.31
N LEU A 93 2.36 -1.86 15.48
CA LEU A 93 1.43 -0.82 15.90
C LEU A 93 1.81 -0.23 17.27
N ASN A 94 2.33 -1.04 18.20
CA ASN A 94 2.67 -0.61 19.57
C ASN A 94 1.52 0.20 20.24
N ASP A 95 0.29 -0.32 20.15
CA ASP A 95 -0.96 0.33 20.62
C ASP A 95 -1.25 1.73 20.03
N ASN A 96 -0.62 2.08 18.92
CA ASN A 96 -0.92 3.31 18.19
C ASN A 96 -2.25 3.18 17.45
N GLN A 97 -3.28 3.83 18.00
CA GLN A 97 -4.65 3.83 17.44
C GLN A 97 -4.70 4.43 16.03
N ASP A 98 -3.91 5.45 15.74
CA ASP A 98 -3.86 6.07 14.41
C ASP A 98 -3.25 5.12 13.38
N ALA A 99 -2.18 4.42 13.76
CA ALA A 99 -1.59 3.40 12.90
C ALA A 99 -2.56 2.22 12.71
N ALA A 100 -3.36 1.86 13.72
CA ALA A 100 -4.38 0.81 13.59
C ALA A 100 -5.48 1.20 12.59
N ARG A 101 -5.90 2.47 12.58
CA ARG A 101 -6.84 3.00 11.57
C ARG A 101 -6.26 2.91 10.16
N LEU A 102 -4.98 3.22 9.98
CA LEU A 102 -4.30 3.07 8.68
C LEU A 102 -4.22 1.62 8.23
N LEU A 103 -3.94 0.71 9.16
CA LEU A 103 -3.91 -0.73 8.86
C LEU A 103 -5.28 -1.23 8.38
N ASP A 104 -6.36 -0.84 9.06
CA ASP A 104 -7.72 -1.23 8.70
C ASP A 104 -8.13 -0.71 7.31
N ALA A 105 -7.81 0.55 7.03
CA ALA A 105 -8.01 1.13 5.71
C ALA A 105 -7.21 0.37 4.63
N ALA A 106 -5.97 -0.02 4.94
CA ALA A 106 -5.12 -0.78 4.01
C ALA A 106 -5.64 -2.19 3.75
N ARG A 107 -6.13 -2.88 4.80
CA ARG A 107 -6.79 -4.20 4.65
C ARG A 107 -8.01 -4.10 3.75
N THR A 108 -8.87 -3.10 4.00
CA THR A 108 -10.03 -2.82 3.15
C THR A 108 -9.63 -2.58 1.68
N ALA A 109 -8.52 -1.86 1.44
CA ALA A 109 -8.01 -1.63 0.09
C ALA A 109 -7.51 -2.93 -0.57
N VAL A 110 -6.78 -3.78 0.16
CA VAL A 110 -6.33 -5.10 -0.33
C VAL A 110 -7.52 -6.02 -0.63
N ASP A 111 -8.55 -6.03 0.22
CA ASP A 111 -9.74 -6.83 0.01
C ASP A 111 -10.49 -6.39 -1.26
N ARG A 112 -10.65 -5.07 -1.46
CA ARG A 112 -11.23 -4.52 -2.70
C ARG A 112 -10.41 -4.90 -3.93
N PHE A 113 -9.08 -4.79 -3.83
CA PHE A 113 -8.17 -5.18 -4.91
C PHE A 113 -8.29 -6.66 -5.25
N SER A 114 -8.34 -7.54 -4.24
CA SER A 114 -8.53 -8.98 -4.40
C SER A 114 -9.84 -9.30 -5.14
N ASN A 115 -10.94 -8.63 -4.76
CA ASN A 115 -12.26 -8.83 -5.36
C ASN A 115 -12.35 -8.38 -6.83
N CYS A 116 -11.40 -7.57 -7.33
CA CYS A 116 -11.37 -7.18 -8.75
C CYS A 116 -11.02 -8.33 -9.70
N PHE A 117 -10.46 -9.44 -9.19
CA PHE A 117 -10.00 -10.57 -9.99
C PHE A 117 -10.97 -11.76 -10.01
N GLY A 118 -12.10 -11.69 -9.29
CA GLY A 118 -13.07 -12.79 -9.21
C GLY A 118 -14.02 -12.68 -8.03
#